data_AF-S6A884-F1
#
_entry.id   AF-S6A884-F1
#
_cell.length_a   1.000
_cell.length_b   1.000
_cell.length_c   1.000
_cell.angle_alpha   90.00
_cell.angle_beta   90.00
_cell.angle_gamma   90.00
#
_symmetry.space_group_name_H-M   'P 1'
#
loop_
_entity.id
_entity.type
_entity.pdbx_description
1 polymer ?
#
loop_
_entity_poly.entity_id
_entity_poly.type
_entity_poly.pdbx_seq_one_letter_code
_entity_poly.pdbx_strand_id
1 'polypeptide(L)'
;MNNEAVAVILILMKKLLKNAVLCKIKNAGDAAREGKAGPLLATVSGVLSTKPDLIRYADERLGFAVVTTKSFQIEPNEGNREPIICEPELGCFGNSVGLKNPGMKEALKALTALKSSFDMKAILNVSLSASSPEDFITLIQGFEPVADCMELNFSCPHAAAGYGASIGCDKNIAADYVRQIKKAVPECSVPIFIKLTPNVENIGEIAAAVIAEGADGITAINTAGPKIYIEPDSGKPILQNKLGGKGGMSGSWIFLRAVECISEIRKAVGPGIPIIGMGGVASGAQAAELLMAGADIVGIGSACGMLEQDDLKPFFDNLVSDALSFINGKEKDSTSIFLRKNKALAYSPFKIIQKEKLSEDIIIFVLDGSCKFEAGQFVFLWLPGIGEKPFSLAETNPMSLIIKRRGVFTEAMFKLKEGETVYMRGPYGKGVQLAKTKNALLVAGGTGIAVLPSLAEKLKEQGTNIFTYIGTSEDTGGGSLNSIEQKLVSYGNYKCVADNGCPARVLQSLEKDFSENKISEIKELTCYLVGPMIFMRKAAELLLACGVIGARIFLSLEMNTMCGIGICGECACGNILTCKKGTFVRFDEIYRTAELKKL
;
A
#
# COMPACT_ATOMS: atom_id res chain seq x y z
N MET A 1 2.42 8.51 -49.83
CA MET A 1 1.08 7.99 -49.47
C MET A 1 0.17 9.18 -49.24
N ASN A 2 -1.06 9.15 -49.75
CA ASN A 2 -2.03 10.23 -49.52
C ASN A 2 -2.43 10.28 -48.02
N ASN A 3 -2.68 11.47 -47.46
CA ASN A 3 -2.94 11.65 -46.02
C ASN A 3 -4.14 10.82 -45.53
N GLU A 4 -5.12 10.58 -46.39
CA GLU A 4 -6.28 9.72 -46.09
C GLU A 4 -5.90 8.25 -45.89
N ALA A 5 -4.96 7.73 -46.68
CA ALA A 5 -4.51 6.35 -46.54
C ALA A 5 -3.76 6.13 -45.21
N VAL A 6 -2.98 7.12 -44.77
CA VAL A 6 -2.31 7.07 -43.46
C VAL A 6 -3.32 7.09 -42.32
N ALA A 7 -4.36 7.93 -42.41
CA ALA A 7 -5.41 8.00 -41.40
C ALA A 7 -6.18 6.67 -41.28
N VAL A 8 -6.55 6.06 -42.41
CA VAL A 8 -7.23 4.75 -42.42
C VAL A 8 -6.35 3.65 -41.82
N ILE A 9 -5.05 3.62 -42.16
CA ILE A 9 -4.10 2.66 -41.59
C ILE A 9 -3.98 2.82 -40.08
N LEU A 10 -3.88 4.05 -39.58
CA LEU A 10 -3.80 4.33 -38.14
C LEU A 10 -5.06 3.85 -37.40
N ILE A 11 -6.25 4.11 -37.95
CA ILE A 11 -7.53 3.64 -37.38
C ILE A 11 -7.57 2.10 -37.32
N LEU A 12 -7.16 1.43 -38.39
CA LEU A 12 -7.10 -0.03 -38.42
C LEU A 12 -6.10 -0.59 -37.41
N MET A 13 -4.92 0.00 -37.29
CA MET A 13 -3.92 -0.39 -36.28
C MET A 13 -4.46 -0.23 -34.86
N LYS A 14 -5.12 0.89 -34.55
CA LYS A 14 -5.76 1.12 -33.24
C LYS A 14 -6.81 0.06 -32.92
N LYS A 15 -7.68 -0.28 -33.88
CA LYS A 15 -8.67 -1.37 -33.73
C LYS A 15 -8.02 -2.73 -33.49
N LEU A 16 -6.92 -3.03 -34.19
CA LEU A 16 -6.17 -4.27 -34.02
C LEU A 16 -5.55 -4.40 -32.63
N LEU A 17 -4.92 -3.33 -32.11
CA LEU A 17 -4.35 -3.28 -30.76
C LEU A 17 -5.42 -3.56 -29.70
N LYS A 18 -6.54 -2.85 -29.81
CA LYS A 18 -7.70 -3.04 -28.93
C LYS A 18 -8.22 -4.48 -28.96
N ASN A 19 -8.44 -5.03 -30.15
CA ASN A 19 -8.94 -6.41 -30.31
C ASN A 19 -7.94 -7.45 -29.79
N ALA A 20 -6.64 -7.21 -29.92
CA ALA A 20 -5.62 -8.11 -29.39
C ALA A 20 -5.70 -8.23 -27.87
N VAL A 21 -5.93 -7.13 -27.15
CA VAL A 21 -6.11 -7.13 -25.69
C VAL A 21 -7.39 -7.90 -25.31
N LEU A 22 -8.52 -7.60 -25.96
CA LEU A 22 -9.80 -8.26 -25.68
C LEU A 22 -9.74 -9.77 -25.96
N CYS A 23 -9.16 -10.18 -27.09
CA CYS A 23 -8.95 -11.58 -27.44
C CYS A 23 -8.01 -12.29 -26.45
N LYS A 24 -6.94 -11.63 -26.00
CA LYS A 24 -6.02 -12.20 -25.00
C LYS A 24 -6.75 -12.52 -23.69
N ILE A 25 -7.57 -11.59 -23.21
CA ILE A 25 -8.38 -11.77 -21.99
C ILE A 25 -9.36 -12.93 -22.18
N LYS A 26 -10.13 -12.91 -23.26
CA LYS A 26 -11.18 -13.91 -23.50
C LYS A 26 -10.62 -15.31 -23.71
N ASN A 27 -9.62 -15.47 -24.58
CA ASN A 27 -9.03 -16.79 -24.87
C ASN A 27 -8.41 -17.43 -23.63
N ALA A 28 -7.84 -16.60 -22.74
CA ALA A 28 -7.31 -17.10 -21.48
C ALA A 28 -8.44 -17.54 -20.52
N GLY A 29 -9.52 -16.78 -20.44
CA GLY A 29 -10.71 -17.15 -19.67
C GLY A 29 -11.34 -18.46 -20.16
N ASP A 30 -11.48 -18.62 -21.48
CA ASP A 30 -11.99 -19.85 -22.11
C ASP A 30 -11.07 -21.05 -21.77
N ALA A 31 -9.76 -20.91 -21.96
CA ALA A 31 -8.80 -21.96 -21.62
C ALA A 31 -8.81 -22.32 -20.13
N ALA A 32 -9.02 -21.35 -19.24
CA ALA A 32 -9.10 -21.59 -17.80
C ALA A 32 -10.37 -22.36 -17.41
N ARG A 33 -11.54 -21.94 -17.91
CA ARG A 33 -12.83 -22.62 -17.67
C ARG A 33 -12.84 -24.06 -18.21
N GLU A 34 -12.14 -24.30 -19.31
CA GLU A 34 -11.97 -25.64 -19.91
C GLU A 34 -10.92 -26.51 -19.19
N GLY A 35 -10.26 -25.99 -18.14
CA GLY A 35 -9.24 -26.73 -17.40
C GLY A 35 -7.93 -26.95 -18.18
N LYS A 36 -7.72 -26.23 -19.29
CA LYS A 36 -6.49 -26.30 -20.12
C LYS A 36 -5.34 -25.46 -19.55
N ALA A 37 -5.67 -24.42 -18.76
CA ALA A 37 -4.70 -23.54 -18.10
C ALA A 37 -5.26 -23.05 -16.76
N GLY A 38 -4.39 -22.56 -15.86
CA GLY A 38 -4.85 -21.89 -14.63
C GLY A 38 -5.44 -20.50 -14.90
N PRO A 39 -6.16 -19.90 -13.93
CA PRO A 39 -6.70 -18.55 -14.07
C PRO A 39 -5.59 -17.53 -14.32
N LEU A 40 -5.88 -16.54 -15.17
CA LEU A 40 -5.13 -15.29 -15.15
C LEU A 40 -5.59 -14.42 -13.98
N LEU A 41 -4.64 -13.84 -13.26
CA LEU A 41 -4.91 -12.97 -12.13
C LEU A 41 -4.78 -11.50 -12.48
N ALA A 42 -5.59 -10.66 -11.83
CA ALA A 42 -5.48 -9.21 -11.86
C ALA A 42 -5.24 -8.63 -10.46
N THR A 43 -4.45 -7.55 -10.37
CA THR A 43 -4.58 -6.66 -9.22
C THR A 43 -5.89 -5.88 -9.33
N VAL A 44 -6.44 -5.47 -8.18
CA VAL A 44 -7.65 -4.65 -8.14
C VAL A 44 -7.28 -3.19 -7.86
N SER A 45 -8.07 -2.25 -8.37
CA SER A 45 -7.74 -0.84 -8.20
C SER A 45 -7.54 -0.45 -6.74
N GLY A 46 -6.38 0.12 -6.45
CA GLY A 46 -6.02 0.59 -5.13
C GLY A 46 -5.48 -0.44 -4.15
N VAL A 47 -5.12 -1.64 -4.63
CA VAL A 47 -4.47 -2.69 -3.83
C VAL A 47 -3.19 -3.14 -4.53
N LEU A 48 -2.04 -3.09 -3.85
CA LEU A 48 -0.72 -3.56 -4.33
C LEU A 48 -0.18 -2.95 -5.64
N SER A 49 -0.85 -1.98 -6.24
CA SER A 49 -0.46 -1.34 -7.52
C SER A 49 -0.72 0.18 -7.51
N THR A 50 -0.48 0.82 -6.36
CA THR A 50 -0.78 2.25 -6.14
C THR A 50 0.37 3.19 -6.51
N LYS A 51 1.58 2.66 -6.69
CA LYS A 51 2.79 3.41 -7.08
C LYS A 51 3.51 2.68 -8.24
N PRO A 52 4.31 3.38 -9.08
CA PRO A 52 5.05 2.74 -10.18
C PRO A 52 5.91 1.54 -9.76
N ASP A 53 6.63 1.65 -8.64
CA ASP A 53 7.49 0.55 -8.16
C ASP A 53 6.66 -0.67 -7.70
N LEU A 54 5.45 -0.44 -7.18
CA LEU A 54 4.51 -1.51 -6.85
C LEU A 54 3.86 -2.12 -8.10
N ILE A 55 3.57 -1.31 -9.13
CA ILE A 55 3.10 -1.81 -10.44
C ILE A 55 4.16 -2.74 -11.04
N ARG A 56 5.42 -2.29 -11.04
CA ARG A 56 6.56 -3.11 -11.47
C ARG A 56 6.70 -4.38 -10.63
N TYR A 57 6.56 -4.29 -9.31
CA TYR A 57 6.61 -5.46 -8.42
C TYR A 57 5.49 -6.48 -8.74
N ALA A 58 4.27 -6.00 -8.97
CA ALA A 58 3.13 -6.84 -9.33
C ALA A 58 3.35 -7.58 -10.65
N ASP A 59 3.94 -6.92 -11.65
CA ASP A 59 4.28 -7.53 -12.93
C ASP A 59 5.50 -8.48 -12.83
N GLU A 60 6.65 -7.93 -12.40
CA GLU A 60 7.95 -8.61 -12.49
C GLU A 60 8.13 -9.74 -11.45
N ARG A 61 7.48 -9.65 -10.29
CA ARG A 61 7.69 -10.58 -9.18
C ARG A 61 6.45 -11.38 -8.82
N LEU A 62 5.26 -10.77 -8.89
CA LEU A 62 4.01 -11.45 -8.53
C LEU A 62 3.36 -12.16 -9.73
N GLY A 63 3.66 -11.75 -10.96
CA GLY A 63 3.21 -12.44 -12.17
C GLY A 63 1.74 -12.19 -12.53
N PHE A 64 1.19 -11.04 -12.14
CA PHE A 64 -0.17 -10.66 -12.54
C PHE A 64 -0.27 -10.48 -14.05
N ALA A 65 -1.35 -10.96 -14.66
CA ALA A 65 -1.59 -10.77 -16.10
C ALA A 65 -2.18 -9.39 -16.41
N VAL A 66 -2.90 -8.80 -15.44
CA VAL A 66 -3.43 -7.45 -15.49
C VAL A 66 -3.04 -6.73 -14.21
N VAL A 67 -2.39 -5.57 -14.33
CA VAL A 67 -2.08 -4.71 -13.19
C VAL A 67 -2.95 -3.46 -13.29
N THR A 68 -3.88 -3.33 -12.35
CA THR A 68 -4.83 -2.21 -12.31
C THR A 68 -4.32 -1.09 -11.42
N THR A 69 -4.18 0.13 -11.92
CA THR A 69 -3.71 1.27 -11.11
C THR A 69 -4.71 1.66 -10.03
N LYS A 70 -4.31 2.53 -9.09
CA LYS A 70 -5.30 3.32 -8.33
C LYS A 70 -6.15 4.14 -9.31
N SER A 71 -7.43 4.36 -8.98
CA SER A 71 -8.28 5.24 -9.78
C SER A 71 -7.76 6.68 -9.75
N PHE A 72 -7.46 7.25 -10.92
CA PHE A 72 -6.99 8.63 -11.05
C PHE A 72 -8.14 9.59 -11.35
N GLN A 73 -8.03 10.80 -10.80
CA GLN A 73 -8.88 11.94 -11.10
C GLN A 73 -8.05 13.01 -11.82
N ILE A 74 -8.69 14.03 -12.41
CA ILE A 74 -7.96 15.13 -13.04
C ILE A 74 -7.09 15.83 -11.99
N GLU A 75 -7.75 16.32 -10.95
CA GLU A 75 -7.10 16.98 -9.82
C GLU A 75 -6.66 15.99 -8.73
N PRO A 76 -5.59 16.31 -7.97
CA PRO A 76 -5.19 15.52 -6.82
C PRO A 76 -6.29 15.38 -5.77
N ASN A 77 -6.36 14.22 -5.14
CA ASN A 77 -7.27 13.96 -4.03
C ASN A 77 -6.49 13.39 -2.85
N GLU A 78 -6.59 14.06 -1.70
CA GLU A 78 -5.89 13.64 -0.48
C GLU A 78 -6.49 12.41 0.20
N GLY A 79 -7.75 12.08 -0.13
CA GLY A 79 -8.52 11.02 0.50
C GLY A 79 -9.09 11.42 1.86
N ASN A 80 -9.61 10.41 2.57
CA ASN A 80 -10.04 10.58 3.96
C ASN A 80 -8.85 10.43 4.93
N ARG A 81 -9.00 11.01 6.12
CA ARG A 81 -8.06 10.80 7.23
C ARG A 81 -8.19 9.39 7.81
N GLU A 82 -7.12 8.90 8.41
CA GLU A 82 -7.06 7.58 9.04
C GLU A 82 -7.95 7.51 10.31
N PRO A 83 -8.49 6.33 10.70
CA PRO A 83 -8.33 5.02 10.05
C PRO A 83 -9.08 4.91 8.71
N ILE A 84 -8.38 4.45 7.67
CA ILE A 84 -8.96 4.26 6.32
C ILE A 84 -9.45 2.82 6.07
N ILE A 85 -9.13 1.90 6.97
CA ILE A 85 -9.47 0.48 6.88
C ILE A 85 -9.62 -0.11 8.28
N CYS A 86 -10.51 -1.08 8.42
CA CYS A 86 -10.71 -1.88 9.62
C CYS A 86 -10.94 -3.35 9.26
N GLU A 87 -10.72 -4.26 10.20
CA GLU A 87 -10.97 -5.70 10.07
C GLU A 87 -11.88 -6.14 11.23
N PRO A 88 -13.20 -6.02 11.10
CA PRO A 88 -14.12 -6.41 12.16
C PRO A 88 -14.12 -7.93 12.41
N GLU A 89 -14.05 -8.71 11.33
CA GLU A 89 -13.92 -10.18 11.31
C GLU A 89 -12.68 -10.58 10.51
N LEU A 90 -12.07 -11.72 10.82
CA LEU A 90 -10.86 -12.18 10.13
C LEU A 90 -11.08 -12.27 8.62
N GLY A 91 -10.26 -11.56 7.85
CA GLY A 91 -10.36 -11.55 6.39
C GLY A 91 -11.53 -10.75 5.82
N CYS A 92 -12.26 -10.03 6.65
CA CYS A 92 -13.39 -9.18 6.28
C CYS A 92 -13.06 -7.72 6.61
N PHE A 93 -13.08 -6.85 5.59
CA PHE A 93 -12.56 -5.50 5.73
C PHE A 93 -13.63 -4.44 5.43
N GLY A 94 -13.67 -3.43 6.29
CA GLY A 94 -14.36 -2.16 6.05
C GLY A 94 -13.37 -1.09 5.60
N ASN A 95 -13.61 -0.38 4.49
CA ASN A 95 -12.68 0.64 4.00
C ASN A 95 -13.34 1.99 3.66
N SER A 96 -12.58 3.07 3.83
CA SER A 96 -12.97 4.44 3.52
C SER A 96 -11.76 5.28 3.10
N VAL A 97 -11.09 4.90 2.02
CA VAL A 97 -9.87 5.59 1.56
C VAL A 97 -10.16 7.00 1.00
N GLY A 98 -11.34 7.22 0.43
CA GLY A 98 -11.72 8.52 -0.14
C GLY A 98 -11.07 8.85 -1.48
N LEU A 99 -10.70 7.83 -2.27
CA LEU A 99 -10.07 7.99 -3.59
C LEU A 99 -8.73 8.76 -3.58
N LYS A 100 -7.93 8.64 -2.50
CA LYS A 100 -6.58 9.22 -2.44
C LYS A 100 -5.79 8.89 -3.72
N ASN A 101 -5.38 9.91 -4.47
CA ASN A 101 -4.63 9.79 -5.72
C ASN A 101 -3.90 11.11 -6.06
N PRO A 102 -2.78 11.06 -6.82
CA PRO A 102 -1.95 12.23 -7.09
C PRO A 102 -2.47 13.16 -8.19
N GLY A 103 -3.63 12.86 -8.78
CA GLY A 103 -4.14 13.56 -9.96
C GLY A 103 -3.45 13.13 -11.26
N MET A 104 -4.05 13.52 -12.37
CA MET A 104 -3.68 13.08 -13.72
C MET A 104 -2.25 13.51 -14.09
N LYS A 105 -1.86 14.75 -13.79
CA LYS A 105 -0.55 15.30 -14.17
C LYS A 105 0.62 14.48 -13.61
N GLU A 106 0.63 14.24 -12.31
CA GLU A 106 1.71 13.49 -11.67
C GLU A 106 1.62 11.98 -11.98
N ALA A 107 0.42 11.44 -12.11
CA ALA A 107 0.21 10.06 -12.52
C ALA A 107 0.76 9.80 -13.94
N LEU A 108 0.46 10.66 -14.91
CA LEU A 108 0.98 10.54 -16.28
C LEU A 108 2.49 10.59 -16.31
N LYS A 109 3.10 11.56 -15.62
CA LYS A 109 4.56 11.66 -15.51
C LYS A 109 5.16 10.36 -14.95
N ALA A 110 4.55 9.80 -13.90
CA ALA A 110 5.02 8.60 -13.25
C ALA A 110 4.85 7.34 -14.12
N LEU A 111 3.71 7.18 -14.80
CA LEU A 111 3.45 6.03 -15.68
C LEU A 111 4.25 6.09 -16.98
N THR A 112 4.44 7.26 -17.56
CA THR A 112 5.35 7.44 -18.71
C THR A 112 6.77 7.01 -18.34
N ALA A 113 7.28 7.48 -17.20
CA ALA A 113 8.61 7.07 -16.72
C ALA A 113 8.70 5.56 -16.48
N LEU A 114 7.63 4.92 -15.97
CA LEU A 114 7.57 3.47 -15.81
C LEU A 114 7.66 2.77 -17.18
N LYS A 115 6.76 3.09 -18.13
CA LYS A 115 6.74 2.46 -19.46
C LYS A 115 8.02 2.69 -20.26
N SER A 116 8.72 3.81 -20.04
CA SER A 116 10.03 4.06 -20.68
C SER A 116 11.20 3.30 -20.04
N SER A 117 11.11 2.92 -18.76
CA SER A 117 12.22 2.28 -18.04
C SER A 117 12.01 0.80 -17.75
N PHE A 118 10.81 0.28 -18.01
CA PHE A 118 10.40 -1.08 -17.72
C PHE A 118 9.44 -1.61 -18.79
N ASP A 119 9.86 -2.69 -19.45
CA ASP A 119 9.03 -3.40 -20.42
C ASP A 119 8.04 -4.33 -19.68
N MET A 120 6.78 -3.90 -19.63
CA MET A 120 5.75 -4.61 -18.88
C MET A 120 5.24 -5.84 -19.63
N LYS A 121 5.07 -6.95 -18.92
CA LYS A 121 4.44 -8.18 -19.47
C LYS A 121 2.92 -8.18 -19.26
N ALA A 122 2.50 -7.67 -18.10
CA ALA A 122 1.10 -7.48 -17.76
C ALA A 122 0.43 -6.42 -18.65
N ILE A 123 -0.88 -6.55 -18.84
CA ILE A 123 -1.72 -5.46 -19.36
C ILE A 123 -1.80 -4.40 -18.26
N LEU A 124 -1.34 -3.18 -18.54
CA LEU A 124 -1.54 -2.06 -17.63
C LEU A 124 -2.97 -1.52 -17.79
N ASN A 125 -3.82 -1.81 -16.81
CA ASN A 125 -5.19 -1.32 -16.73
C ASN A 125 -5.24 -0.01 -15.92
N VAL A 126 -5.40 1.13 -16.57
CA VAL A 126 -5.46 2.43 -15.89
C VAL A 126 -6.88 2.70 -15.42
N SER A 127 -7.07 2.70 -14.10
CA SER A 127 -8.36 2.98 -13.46
C SER A 127 -8.60 4.48 -13.40
N LEU A 128 -9.79 4.92 -13.79
CA LEU A 128 -10.19 6.33 -13.88
C LEU A 128 -11.44 6.57 -13.03
N SER A 129 -11.51 7.73 -12.37
CA SER A 129 -12.61 8.11 -11.50
C SER A 129 -13.00 9.55 -11.78
N ALA A 130 -14.28 9.79 -12.04
CA ALA A 130 -14.79 11.13 -12.29
C ALA A 130 -16.29 11.20 -11.94
N SER A 131 -16.79 12.43 -11.86
CA SER A 131 -18.18 12.75 -11.54
C SER A 131 -18.98 13.23 -12.76
N SER A 132 -18.32 13.40 -13.91
CA SER A 132 -18.93 13.86 -15.16
C SER A 132 -18.33 13.14 -16.38
N PRO A 133 -19.08 13.04 -17.50
CA PRO A 133 -18.54 12.50 -18.75
C PRO A 133 -17.34 13.29 -19.28
N GLU A 134 -17.33 14.61 -19.15
CA GLU A 134 -16.27 15.51 -19.64
C GLU A 134 -14.93 15.21 -18.96
N ASP A 135 -14.97 14.96 -17.65
CA ASP A 135 -13.78 14.62 -16.88
C ASP A 135 -13.26 13.24 -17.27
N PHE A 136 -14.15 12.27 -17.48
CA PHE A 136 -13.77 10.96 -18.00
C PHE A 136 -13.12 11.05 -19.38
N ILE A 137 -13.67 11.86 -20.29
CA ILE A 137 -13.11 12.07 -21.64
C ILE A 137 -11.69 12.63 -21.54
N THR A 138 -11.49 13.64 -20.69
CA THR A 138 -10.17 14.26 -20.46
C THR A 138 -9.17 13.24 -19.94
N LEU A 139 -9.56 12.43 -18.94
CA LEU A 139 -8.73 11.38 -18.38
C LEU A 139 -8.39 10.30 -19.42
N ILE A 140 -9.38 9.82 -20.18
CA ILE A 140 -9.19 8.83 -21.23
C ILE A 140 -8.16 9.31 -22.25
N GLN A 141 -8.32 10.53 -22.76
CA GLN A 141 -7.42 11.10 -23.76
C GLN A 141 -5.99 11.23 -23.25
N GLY A 142 -5.80 11.62 -21.99
CA GLY A 142 -4.45 11.76 -21.46
C GLY A 142 -3.79 10.43 -21.10
N PHE A 143 -4.53 9.42 -20.66
CA PHE A 143 -3.98 8.11 -20.29
C PHE A 143 -3.88 7.11 -21.46
N GLU A 144 -4.57 7.33 -22.58
CA GLU A 144 -4.47 6.49 -23.80
C GLU A 144 -3.01 6.18 -24.20
N PRO A 145 -2.04 7.11 -24.16
CA PRO A 145 -0.65 6.81 -24.57
C PRO A 145 0.13 5.86 -23.66
N VAL A 146 -0.31 5.67 -22.41
CA VAL A 146 0.40 4.84 -21.41
C VAL A 146 -0.36 3.59 -21.01
N ALA A 147 -1.66 3.52 -21.30
CA ALA A 147 -2.55 2.43 -20.91
C ALA A 147 -2.60 1.33 -21.99
N ASP A 148 -2.66 0.07 -21.55
CA ASP A 148 -2.99 -1.06 -22.44
C ASP A 148 -4.48 -1.43 -22.33
N CYS A 149 -5.12 -1.04 -21.22
CA CYS A 149 -6.56 -1.11 -20.95
C CYS A 149 -6.93 0.07 -20.03
N MET A 150 -8.18 0.55 -20.08
CA MET A 150 -8.69 1.51 -19.10
C MET A 150 -9.97 0.99 -18.46
N GLU A 151 -10.16 1.25 -17.17
CA GLU A 151 -11.43 1.02 -16.50
C GLU A 151 -12.03 2.31 -15.94
N LEU A 152 -13.33 2.52 -16.15
CA LEU A 152 -14.04 3.66 -15.60
C LEU A 152 -14.79 3.25 -14.34
N ASN A 153 -14.41 3.84 -13.22
CA ASN A 153 -15.00 3.55 -11.92
C ASN A 153 -16.33 4.27 -11.72
N PHE A 154 -17.43 3.55 -11.94
CA PHE A 154 -18.79 4.07 -11.82
C PHE A 154 -19.34 4.01 -10.39
N SER A 155 -18.53 3.62 -9.39
CA SER A 155 -18.97 3.63 -7.99
C SER A 155 -18.88 5.01 -7.31
N CYS A 156 -18.55 6.07 -8.03
CA CYS A 156 -18.38 7.40 -7.46
C CYS A 156 -19.73 7.97 -6.96
N PRO A 157 -19.84 8.44 -5.71
CA PRO A 157 -21.12 8.83 -5.10
C PRO A 157 -21.68 10.18 -5.58
N HIS A 158 -21.13 10.76 -6.65
CA HIS A 158 -21.51 12.08 -7.14
C HIS A 158 -21.64 12.04 -8.66
N ALA A 159 -22.79 11.62 -9.18
CA ALA A 159 -23.16 11.99 -10.54
C ALA A 159 -23.43 13.51 -10.58
N ALA A 160 -23.29 14.15 -11.76
CA ALA A 160 -23.61 15.56 -11.97
C ALA A 160 -24.96 15.98 -11.32
N ALA A 161 -25.00 17.24 -10.87
CA ALA A 161 -26.00 17.83 -9.96
C ALA A 161 -27.43 17.22 -10.03
N GLY A 162 -27.89 16.63 -8.92
CA GLY A 162 -29.30 16.29 -8.70
C GLY A 162 -29.57 14.83 -8.30
N TYR A 163 -28.66 13.90 -8.61
CA TYR A 163 -28.85 12.48 -8.32
C TYR A 163 -27.86 12.03 -7.24
N GLY A 164 -28.29 11.99 -5.98
CA GLY A 164 -27.50 11.52 -4.83
C GLY A 164 -27.14 10.03 -4.83
N ALA A 165 -27.09 9.39 -6.01
CA ALA A 165 -26.75 7.99 -6.24
C ALA A 165 -25.44 7.88 -7.03
N SER A 166 -24.69 6.78 -6.86
CA SER A 166 -23.50 6.54 -7.70
C SER A 166 -23.88 6.27 -9.16
N ILE A 167 -23.03 6.68 -10.11
CA ILE A 167 -23.25 6.51 -11.56
C ILE A 167 -23.68 5.08 -11.89
N GLY A 168 -23.04 4.09 -11.27
CA GLY A 168 -23.30 2.66 -11.48
C GLY A 168 -24.49 2.07 -10.74
N CYS A 169 -25.35 2.89 -10.11
CA CYS A 169 -26.59 2.44 -9.47
C CYS A 169 -27.84 2.63 -10.32
N ASP A 170 -27.76 3.37 -11.44
CA ASP A 170 -28.87 3.58 -12.36
C ASP A 170 -28.43 3.25 -13.78
N LYS A 171 -29.16 2.35 -14.45
CA LYS A 171 -28.80 1.88 -15.79
C LYS A 171 -28.84 2.97 -16.86
N ASN A 172 -29.77 3.92 -16.75
CA ASN A 172 -29.93 4.99 -17.74
C ASN A 172 -28.81 6.02 -17.59
N ILE A 173 -28.45 6.36 -16.36
CA ILE A 173 -27.31 7.25 -16.08
C ILE A 173 -26.00 6.60 -16.55
N ALA A 174 -25.76 5.34 -16.18
CA ALA A 174 -24.56 4.62 -16.61
C ALA A 174 -24.45 4.52 -18.15
N ALA A 175 -25.54 4.16 -18.83
CA ALA A 175 -25.60 4.10 -20.29
C ALA A 175 -25.33 5.45 -20.94
N ASP A 176 -25.96 6.53 -20.44
CA ASP A 176 -25.75 7.87 -20.97
C ASP A 176 -24.28 8.34 -20.84
N TYR A 177 -23.64 8.06 -19.70
CA TYR A 177 -22.21 8.37 -19.52
C TYR A 177 -21.36 7.65 -20.58
N VAL A 178 -21.59 6.35 -20.78
CA VAL A 178 -20.84 5.58 -21.79
C VAL A 178 -21.12 6.12 -23.19
N ARG A 179 -22.38 6.40 -23.54
CA ARG A 179 -22.73 6.97 -24.85
C ARG A 179 -22.00 8.27 -25.13
N GLN A 180 -22.00 9.21 -24.17
CA GLN A 180 -21.32 10.50 -24.32
C GLN A 180 -19.81 10.32 -24.47
N ILE A 181 -19.21 9.47 -23.65
CA ILE A 181 -17.78 9.16 -23.71
C ILE A 181 -17.42 8.53 -25.06
N LYS A 182 -18.11 7.47 -25.47
CA LYS A 182 -17.83 6.75 -26.73
C LYS A 182 -18.03 7.64 -27.97
N LYS A 183 -18.99 8.56 -27.92
CA LYS A 183 -19.19 9.58 -28.96
C LYS A 183 -18.03 10.57 -29.04
N ALA A 184 -17.44 10.96 -27.90
CA ALA A 184 -16.35 11.93 -27.83
C ALA A 184 -14.97 11.31 -28.14
N VAL A 185 -14.77 10.02 -27.87
CA VAL A 185 -13.53 9.29 -28.12
C VAL A 185 -13.74 8.05 -29.02
N PRO A 186 -14.31 8.20 -30.23
CA PRO A 186 -14.63 7.06 -31.11
C PRO A 186 -13.38 6.30 -31.57
N GLU A 187 -12.24 7.00 -31.66
CA GLU A 187 -10.95 6.48 -32.12
C GLU A 187 -10.01 6.10 -30.95
N CYS A 188 -10.55 5.92 -29.74
CA CYS A 188 -9.76 5.43 -28.61
C CYS A 188 -9.20 4.04 -28.93
N SER A 189 -7.88 3.93 -28.92
CA SER A 189 -7.15 2.71 -29.29
C SER A 189 -7.06 1.65 -28.18
N VAL A 190 -7.50 2.02 -26.98
CA VAL A 190 -7.41 1.22 -25.77
C VAL A 190 -8.83 0.76 -25.38
N PRO A 191 -9.05 -0.50 -25.00
CA PRO A 191 -10.36 -0.96 -24.57
C PRO A 191 -10.79 -0.27 -23.28
N ILE A 192 -12.07 0.09 -23.20
CA ILE A 192 -12.69 0.75 -22.05
C ILE A 192 -13.62 -0.21 -21.34
N PHE A 193 -13.25 -0.59 -20.12
CA PHE A 193 -14.04 -1.41 -19.22
C PHE A 193 -14.85 -0.54 -18.27
N ILE A 194 -16.04 -0.97 -17.87
CA ILE A 194 -16.83 -0.29 -16.85
C ILE A 194 -16.77 -1.07 -15.54
N LYS A 195 -16.31 -0.42 -14.47
CA LYS A 195 -16.21 -1.00 -13.14
C LYS A 195 -17.51 -0.78 -12.36
N LEU A 196 -18.27 -1.85 -12.16
CA LEU A 196 -19.62 -1.81 -11.59
C LEU A 196 -19.65 -2.09 -10.07
N THR A 197 -20.64 -1.51 -9.39
CA THR A 197 -20.93 -1.71 -7.97
C THR A 197 -21.98 -2.82 -7.78
N PRO A 198 -21.87 -3.65 -6.72
CA PRO A 198 -22.88 -4.66 -6.41
C PRO A 198 -24.11 -4.09 -5.67
N ASN A 199 -24.13 -2.79 -5.37
CA ASN A 199 -25.17 -2.11 -4.57
C ASN A 199 -26.41 -1.78 -5.39
N VAL A 200 -26.91 -2.77 -6.12
CA VAL A 200 -28.04 -2.69 -7.04
C VAL A 200 -28.81 -3.99 -7.00
N GLU A 201 -30.09 -3.94 -7.39
CA GLU A 201 -30.95 -5.12 -7.43
C GLU A 201 -30.49 -6.11 -8.51
N ASN A 202 -30.18 -5.61 -9.70
CA ASN A 202 -29.73 -6.41 -10.83
C ASN A 202 -28.55 -5.74 -11.54
N ILE A 203 -27.34 -6.26 -11.32
CA ILE A 203 -26.13 -5.68 -11.92
C ILE A 203 -26.02 -6.00 -13.42
N GLY A 204 -26.67 -7.08 -13.86
CA GLY A 204 -26.70 -7.53 -15.25
C GLY A 204 -27.41 -6.54 -16.17
N GLU A 205 -28.51 -5.91 -15.73
CA GLU A 205 -29.20 -4.87 -16.49
C GLU A 205 -28.32 -3.66 -16.77
N ILE A 206 -27.54 -3.23 -15.77
CA ILE A 206 -26.61 -2.11 -15.90
C ILE A 206 -25.47 -2.49 -16.84
N ALA A 207 -24.92 -3.70 -16.69
CA ALA A 207 -23.88 -4.21 -17.57
C ALA A 207 -24.35 -4.28 -19.04
N ALA A 208 -25.54 -4.83 -19.30
CA ALA A 208 -26.09 -4.87 -20.65
C ALA A 208 -26.29 -3.46 -21.24
N ALA A 209 -26.77 -2.51 -20.43
CA ALA A 209 -26.98 -1.13 -20.86
C ALA A 209 -25.67 -0.42 -21.24
N VAL A 210 -24.61 -0.56 -20.45
CA VAL A 210 -23.32 0.06 -20.79
C VAL A 210 -22.62 -0.61 -21.96
N ILE A 211 -22.76 -1.93 -22.13
CA ILE A 211 -22.25 -2.66 -23.30
C ILE A 211 -22.98 -2.23 -24.57
N ALA A 212 -24.31 -2.05 -24.52
CA ALA A 212 -25.10 -1.58 -25.65
C ALA A 212 -24.66 -0.19 -26.16
N GLU A 213 -24.13 0.65 -25.27
CA GLU A 213 -23.61 1.99 -25.60
C GLU A 213 -22.11 1.99 -25.98
N GLY A 214 -21.47 0.81 -26.05
CA GLY A 214 -20.13 0.65 -26.62
C GLY A 214 -18.98 0.49 -25.62
N ALA A 215 -19.27 0.15 -24.36
CA ALA A 215 -18.25 -0.38 -23.46
C ALA A 215 -17.67 -1.70 -24.01
N ASP A 216 -16.37 -1.92 -23.79
CA ASP A 216 -15.64 -3.04 -24.40
C ASP A 216 -15.56 -4.27 -23.48
N GLY A 217 -15.84 -4.09 -22.19
CA GLY A 217 -15.80 -5.13 -21.18
C GLY A 217 -16.31 -4.63 -19.83
N ILE A 218 -16.41 -5.53 -18.86
CA ILE A 218 -16.90 -5.24 -17.51
C ILE A 218 -15.84 -5.62 -16.48
N THR A 219 -15.63 -4.75 -15.50
CA THR A 219 -14.92 -5.11 -14.27
C THR A 219 -15.94 -5.17 -13.13
N ALA A 220 -16.01 -6.26 -12.38
CA ALA A 220 -16.97 -6.40 -11.29
C ALA A 220 -16.46 -7.36 -10.22
N ILE A 221 -16.78 -7.23 -8.94
CA ILE A 221 -17.58 -6.16 -8.33
C ILE A 221 -16.69 -5.15 -7.60
N ASN A 222 -17.21 -3.95 -7.37
CA ASN A 222 -16.66 -3.04 -6.36
C ASN A 222 -17.06 -3.49 -4.94
N THR A 223 -16.62 -2.79 -3.91
CA THR A 223 -17.01 -3.07 -2.52
C THR A 223 -18.53 -2.91 -2.33
N ALA A 224 -19.12 -3.74 -1.47
CA ALA A 224 -20.54 -3.68 -1.12
C ALA A 224 -20.80 -2.68 0.05
N GLY A 225 -22.07 -2.41 0.37
CA GLY A 225 -22.45 -1.51 1.46
C GLY A 225 -22.60 -0.05 1.00
N PRO A 226 -22.33 0.98 1.84
CA PRO A 226 -21.46 0.98 3.02
C PRO A 226 -22.20 0.85 4.36
N LYS A 227 -21.50 0.42 5.42
CA LYS A 227 -22.02 0.36 6.81
C LYS A 227 -21.05 0.96 7.83
N ILE A 228 -21.55 1.23 9.03
CA ILE A 228 -20.71 1.67 10.16
C ILE A 228 -20.06 0.45 10.80
N TYR A 229 -18.79 0.57 11.18
CA TYR A 229 -18.05 -0.45 11.92
C TYR A 229 -17.68 0.10 13.28
N ILE A 230 -18.16 -0.55 14.34
CA ILE A 230 -17.96 -0.13 15.72
C ILE A 230 -16.81 -0.93 16.32
N GLU A 231 -15.89 -0.22 16.97
CA GLU A 231 -14.84 -0.85 17.76
C GLU A 231 -15.43 -1.28 19.12
N PRO A 232 -15.27 -2.55 19.52
CA PRO A 232 -16.01 -3.12 20.66
C PRO A 232 -15.71 -2.47 22.01
N ASP A 233 -14.46 -2.08 22.28
CA ASP A 233 -14.07 -1.58 23.60
C ASP A 233 -14.48 -0.11 23.81
N SER A 234 -14.33 0.73 22.78
CA SER A 234 -14.70 2.15 22.79
C SER A 234 -16.18 2.41 22.54
N GLY A 235 -16.87 1.48 21.85
CA GLY A 235 -18.22 1.68 21.33
C GLY A 235 -18.31 2.77 20.26
N LYS A 236 -17.19 3.16 19.63
CA LYS A 236 -17.14 4.25 18.65
C LYS A 236 -16.92 3.73 17.21
N PRO A 237 -17.37 4.48 16.19
CA PRO A 237 -17.02 4.19 14.80
C PRO A 237 -15.51 4.20 14.55
N ILE A 238 -14.98 3.17 13.88
CA ILE A 238 -13.56 3.07 13.55
C ILE A 238 -13.19 4.06 12.43
N LEU A 239 -13.95 4.02 11.34
CA LEU A 239 -13.68 4.84 10.15
C LEU A 239 -14.19 6.27 10.33
N GLN A 240 -13.51 7.22 9.69
CA GLN A 240 -13.85 8.65 9.78
C GLN A 240 -13.91 9.28 8.39
N ASN A 241 -15.06 9.83 8.05
CA ASN A 241 -15.32 10.46 6.76
C ASN A 241 -16.58 11.33 6.83
N LYS A 242 -16.88 12.04 5.74
CA LYS A 242 -18.08 12.88 5.60
C LYS A 242 -19.40 12.09 5.57
N LEU A 243 -19.35 10.76 5.39
CA LEU A 243 -20.52 9.87 5.38
C LEU A 243 -20.85 9.30 6.77
N GLY A 244 -20.31 9.88 7.85
CA GLY A 244 -20.58 9.45 9.22
C GLY A 244 -19.85 8.17 9.63
N GLY A 245 -18.66 7.92 9.06
CA GLY A 245 -17.85 6.74 9.40
C GLY A 245 -18.31 5.44 8.72
N LYS A 246 -19.16 5.55 7.69
CA LYS A 246 -19.56 4.41 6.85
C LYS A 246 -18.42 4.01 5.91
N GLY A 247 -18.19 2.71 5.72
CA GLY A 247 -17.20 2.20 4.76
C GLY A 247 -17.69 1.01 3.94
N GLY A 248 -17.06 0.81 2.78
CA GLY A 248 -17.33 -0.31 1.89
C GLY A 248 -16.91 -1.64 2.51
N MET A 249 -17.67 -2.70 2.24
CA MET A 249 -17.45 -4.07 2.68
C MET A 249 -16.66 -4.83 1.62
N SER A 250 -15.65 -5.58 2.06
CA SER A 250 -14.83 -6.43 1.21
C SER A 250 -14.33 -7.66 1.97
N GLY A 251 -13.56 -8.51 1.29
CA GLY A 251 -13.10 -9.78 1.85
C GLY A 251 -14.19 -10.86 1.77
N SER A 252 -14.12 -11.84 2.67
CA SER A 252 -14.99 -13.02 2.62
C SER A 252 -16.49 -12.68 2.63
N TRP A 253 -16.88 -11.55 3.24
CA TRP A 253 -18.27 -11.05 3.25
C TRP A 253 -18.91 -10.89 1.86
N ILE A 254 -18.12 -10.58 0.82
CA ILE A 254 -18.68 -10.25 -0.50
C ILE A 254 -18.43 -11.34 -1.54
N PHE A 255 -17.83 -12.47 -1.17
CA PHE A 255 -17.48 -13.52 -2.13
C PHE A 255 -18.72 -14.08 -2.84
N LEU A 256 -19.73 -14.52 -2.08
CA LEU A 256 -20.97 -15.05 -2.66
C LEU A 256 -21.68 -14.01 -3.53
N ARG A 257 -21.76 -12.76 -3.06
CA ARG A 257 -22.34 -11.67 -3.86
C ARG A 257 -21.55 -11.41 -5.15
N ALA A 258 -20.23 -11.58 -5.14
CA ALA A 258 -19.41 -11.47 -6.34
C ALA A 258 -19.76 -12.57 -7.34
N VAL A 259 -19.86 -13.83 -6.90
CA VAL A 259 -20.26 -14.97 -7.75
C VAL A 259 -21.62 -14.71 -8.40
N GLU A 260 -22.62 -14.28 -7.63
CA GLU A 260 -23.95 -13.92 -8.12
C GLU A 260 -23.88 -12.80 -9.17
N CYS A 261 -23.24 -11.68 -8.85
CA CYS A 261 -23.10 -10.54 -9.76
C CYS A 261 -22.40 -10.91 -11.06
N ILE A 262 -21.32 -11.70 -11.01
CA ILE A 262 -20.61 -12.14 -12.21
C ILE A 262 -21.50 -13.03 -13.08
N SER A 263 -22.28 -13.93 -12.46
CA SER A 263 -23.24 -14.76 -13.18
C SER A 263 -24.36 -13.94 -13.84
N GLU A 264 -24.93 -12.97 -13.13
CA GLU A 264 -25.92 -12.02 -13.65
C GLU A 264 -25.37 -11.24 -14.85
N ILE A 265 -24.14 -10.70 -14.73
CA ILE A 265 -23.47 -9.97 -15.81
C ILE A 265 -23.26 -10.89 -17.01
N ARG A 266 -22.63 -12.06 -16.82
CA ARG A 266 -22.35 -12.99 -17.91
C ARG A 266 -23.61 -13.40 -18.66
N LYS A 267 -24.70 -13.68 -17.94
CA LYS A 267 -26.00 -14.01 -18.53
C LYS A 267 -26.55 -12.85 -19.38
N ALA A 268 -26.40 -11.61 -18.91
CA ALA A 268 -26.92 -10.43 -19.59
C ALA A 268 -26.11 -10.00 -20.81
N VAL A 269 -24.78 -10.14 -20.78
CA VAL A 269 -23.88 -9.64 -21.84
C VAL A 269 -23.40 -10.73 -22.82
N GLY A 270 -23.66 -12.01 -22.51
CA GLY A 270 -23.27 -13.15 -23.34
C GLY A 270 -21.78 -13.52 -23.24
N PRO A 271 -21.32 -14.57 -23.95
CA PRO A 271 -19.97 -15.14 -23.81
C PRO A 271 -18.87 -14.33 -24.51
N GLY A 272 -19.23 -13.37 -25.35
CA GLY A 272 -18.28 -12.59 -26.15
C GLY A 272 -17.63 -11.43 -25.40
N ILE A 273 -18.24 -10.95 -24.32
CA ILE A 273 -17.80 -9.74 -23.60
C ILE A 273 -16.81 -10.13 -22.49
N PRO A 274 -15.59 -9.58 -22.47
CA PRO A 274 -14.64 -9.85 -21.40
C PRO A 274 -15.10 -9.35 -20.02
N ILE A 275 -14.91 -10.18 -18.99
CA ILE A 275 -15.24 -9.85 -17.59
C ILE A 275 -14.02 -10.04 -16.69
N ILE A 276 -13.57 -8.97 -16.04
CA ILE A 276 -12.61 -9.04 -14.94
C ILE A 276 -13.40 -9.15 -13.63
N GLY A 277 -13.52 -10.38 -13.12
CA GLY A 277 -14.32 -10.74 -11.95
C GLY A 277 -13.51 -10.72 -10.65
N MET A 278 -14.05 -10.17 -9.57
CA MET A 278 -13.37 -10.06 -8.27
C MET A 278 -14.35 -9.88 -7.12
N GLY A 279 -13.88 -10.22 -5.92
CA GLY A 279 -14.58 -10.00 -4.66
C GLY A 279 -14.37 -11.19 -3.73
N GLY A 280 -13.71 -10.98 -2.59
CA GLY A 280 -13.58 -12.00 -1.54
C GLY A 280 -12.76 -13.26 -1.86
N VAL A 281 -12.02 -13.28 -2.96
CA VAL A 281 -11.17 -14.43 -3.35
C VAL A 281 -9.93 -14.52 -2.46
N ALA A 282 -9.77 -15.65 -1.79
CA ALA A 282 -8.62 -15.99 -0.95
C ALA A 282 -8.13 -17.45 -1.12
N SER A 283 -8.74 -18.23 -2.03
CA SER A 283 -8.36 -19.62 -2.31
C SER A 283 -8.52 -19.99 -3.80
N GLY A 284 -7.90 -21.10 -4.21
CA GLY A 284 -8.04 -21.63 -5.57
C GLY A 284 -9.48 -22.01 -5.93
N ALA A 285 -10.21 -22.65 -5.02
CA ALA A 285 -11.63 -22.99 -5.21
C ALA A 285 -12.47 -21.73 -5.50
N GLN A 286 -12.28 -20.67 -4.72
CA GLN A 286 -12.98 -19.40 -4.93
C GLN A 286 -12.63 -18.72 -6.25
N ALA A 287 -11.37 -18.81 -6.70
CA ALA A 287 -10.99 -18.30 -8.02
C ALA A 287 -11.65 -19.11 -9.14
N ALA A 288 -11.73 -20.43 -9.00
CA ALA A 288 -12.41 -21.31 -9.94
C ALA A 288 -13.92 -21.03 -9.99
N GLU A 289 -14.57 -20.80 -8.85
CA GLU A 289 -16.00 -20.44 -8.79
C GLU A 289 -16.31 -19.14 -9.55
N LEU A 290 -15.46 -18.10 -9.46
CA LEU A 290 -15.65 -16.89 -10.25
C LEU A 290 -15.49 -17.14 -11.76
N LEU A 291 -14.55 -18.00 -12.16
CA LEU A 291 -14.42 -18.41 -13.56
C LEU A 291 -15.68 -19.14 -14.04
N MET A 292 -16.20 -20.08 -13.25
CA MET A 292 -17.44 -20.82 -13.56
C MET A 292 -18.66 -19.90 -13.60
N ALA A 293 -18.71 -18.87 -12.76
CA ALA A 293 -19.75 -17.83 -12.80
C ALA A 293 -19.68 -16.99 -14.08
N GLY A 294 -18.52 -16.96 -14.75
CA GLY A 294 -18.35 -16.30 -16.04
C GLY A 294 -17.25 -15.24 -16.10
N ALA A 295 -16.41 -15.09 -15.07
CA ALA A 295 -15.24 -14.24 -15.16
C ALA A 295 -14.21 -14.82 -16.16
N ASP A 296 -13.50 -13.95 -16.87
CA ASP A 296 -12.35 -14.33 -17.73
C ASP A 296 -11.01 -14.14 -17.01
N ILE A 297 -10.95 -13.17 -16.09
CA ILE A 297 -9.79 -12.88 -15.25
C ILE A 297 -10.26 -12.70 -13.81
N VAL A 298 -9.49 -13.20 -12.85
CA VAL A 298 -9.82 -13.12 -11.42
C VAL A 298 -8.99 -12.05 -10.73
N GLY A 299 -9.65 -11.02 -10.20
CA GLY A 299 -9.01 -9.95 -9.43
C GLY A 299 -8.86 -10.29 -7.95
N ILE A 300 -7.66 -10.06 -7.39
CA ILE A 300 -7.35 -10.32 -5.98
C ILE A 300 -7.14 -9.01 -5.21
N GLY A 301 -7.95 -8.81 -4.17
CA GLY A 301 -7.92 -7.63 -3.31
C GLY A 301 -7.56 -7.97 -1.87
N SER A 302 -8.59 -8.16 -1.04
CA SER A 302 -8.48 -8.28 0.42
C SER A 302 -7.52 -9.37 0.92
N ALA A 303 -7.36 -10.48 0.19
CA ALA A 303 -6.40 -11.52 0.54
C ALA A 303 -4.96 -10.99 0.65
N CYS A 304 -4.58 -9.99 -0.15
CA CYS A 304 -3.28 -9.33 -0.08
C CYS A 304 -2.99 -8.76 1.32
N GLY A 305 -4.03 -8.34 2.03
CA GLY A 305 -3.93 -7.82 3.39
C GLY A 305 -3.67 -8.90 4.42
N MET A 306 -4.00 -10.16 4.14
CA MET A 306 -3.87 -11.30 5.06
C MET A 306 -2.53 -12.03 4.96
N LEU A 307 -1.70 -11.67 3.98
CA LEU A 307 -0.45 -12.35 3.65
C LEU A 307 0.74 -11.57 4.19
N GLU A 308 1.83 -12.26 4.53
CA GLU A 308 3.14 -11.60 4.61
C GLU A 308 3.60 -11.22 3.20
N GLN A 309 4.52 -10.26 3.09
CA GLN A 309 4.97 -9.82 1.77
C GLN A 309 5.75 -10.92 1.01
N ASP A 310 6.53 -11.72 1.74
CA ASP A 310 7.29 -12.85 1.16
C ASP A 310 6.39 -13.96 0.63
N ASP A 311 5.19 -14.09 1.22
CA ASP A 311 4.24 -15.13 0.89
C ASP A 311 3.33 -14.76 -0.28
N LEU A 312 3.36 -13.51 -0.77
CA LEU A 312 2.52 -13.06 -1.88
C LEU A 312 2.72 -13.93 -3.13
N LYS A 313 3.96 -14.14 -3.57
CA LYS A 313 4.23 -14.92 -4.79
C LYS A 313 3.87 -16.41 -4.63
N PRO A 314 4.34 -17.13 -3.59
CA PRO A 314 3.91 -18.50 -3.33
C PRO A 314 2.39 -18.65 -3.22
N PHE A 315 1.71 -17.70 -2.59
CA PHE A 315 0.25 -17.70 -2.50
C PHE A 315 -0.41 -17.60 -3.87
N PHE A 316 0.01 -16.67 -4.74
CA PHE A 316 -0.59 -16.54 -6.08
C PHE A 316 -0.32 -17.77 -6.96
N ASP A 317 0.87 -18.35 -6.88
CA ASP A 317 1.20 -19.59 -7.60
C ASP A 317 0.30 -20.76 -7.15
N ASN A 318 0.13 -20.91 -5.84
CA ASN A 318 -0.75 -21.92 -5.27
C ASN A 318 -2.21 -21.66 -5.62
N LEU A 319 -2.66 -20.40 -5.60
CA LEU A 319 -4.03 -20.03 -5.98
C LEU A 319 -4.35 -20.41 -7.43
N VAL A 320 -3.42 -20.18 -8.36
CA VAL A 320 -3.57 -20.59 -9.77
C VAL A 320 -3.57 -22.13 -9.90
N SER A 321 -2.65 -22.81 -9.23
CA SER A 321 -2.53 -24.29 -9.26
C SER A 321 -3.77 -24.98 -8.66
N ASP A 322 -4.28 -24.46 -7.56
CA ASP A 322 -5.42 -25.01 -6.83
C ASP A 322 -6.70 -24.78 -7.60
N ALA A 323 -6.88 -23.61 -8.22
CA ALA A 323 -8.01 -23.33 -9.10
C ALA A 323 -8.05 -24.30 -10.30
N LEU A 324 -6.91 -24.53 -10.95
CA LEU A 324 -6.81 -25.50 -12.04
C LEU A 324 -7.14 -26.93 -11.57
N SER A 325 -6.69 -27.30 -10.37
CA SER A 325 -7.00 -28.60 -9.77
C SER A 325 -8.50 -28.75 -9.52
N PHE A 326 -9.13 -27.70 -8.97
CA PHE A 326 -10.55 -27.65 -8.67
C PHE A 326 -11.42 -27.78 -9.94
N ILE A 327 -11.10 -27.04 -11.00
CA ILE A 327 -11.80 -27.14 -12.30
C ILE A 327 -11.70 -28.55 -12.88
N ASN A 328 -10.58 -29.24 -12.66
CA ASN A 328 -10.37 -30.62 -13.07
C ASN A 328 -10.90 -31.67 -12.06
N GLY A 329 -11.77 -31.27 -11.12
CA GLY A 329 -12.44 -32.16 -10.18
C GLY A 329 -11.58 -32.68 -9.04
N LYS A 330 -10.48 -32.00 -8.69
CA LYS A 330 -9.60 -32.37 -7.57
C LYS A 330 -9.63 -31.29 -6.48
N GLU A 331 -9.90 -31.69 -5.25
CA GLU A 331 -9.81 -30.80 -4.10
C GLU A 331 -8.35 -30.59 -3.68
N LYS A 332 -7.95 -29.32 -3.58
CA LYS A 332 -6.64 -28.89 -3.10
C LYS A 332 -6.78 -27.48 -2.51
N ASP A 333 -6.32 -27.31 -1.27
CA ASP A 333 -6.18 -25.98 -0.66
C ASP A 333 -4.78 -25.85 -0.04
N SER A 334 -3.85 -25.42 -0.89
CA SER A 334 -2.49 -25.07 -0.51
C SER A 334 -2.32 -23.57 -0.28
N THR A 335 -3.40 -22.79 -0.33
CA THR A 335 -3.41 -21.34 -0.10
C THR A 335 -3.60 -20.96 1.37
N SER A 336 -4.36 -21.76 2.12
CA SER A 336 -4.69 -21.46 3.53
C SER A 336 -3.49 -21.39 4.48
N ILE A 337 -2.36 -22.03 4.13
CA ILE A 337 -1.14 -22.00 4.95
C ILE A 337 -0.51 -20.61 5.04
N PHE A 338 -0.73 -19.74 4.05
CA PHE A 338 -0.16 -18.39 4.01
C PHE A 338 -1.05 -17.35 4.70
N LEU A 339 -2.35 -17.65 4.83
CA LEU A 339 -3.32 -16.74 5.40
C LEU A 339 -3.16 -16.68 6.92
N ARG A 340 -2.99 -15.47 7.44
CA ARG A 340 -2.94 -15.26 8.90
C ARG A 340 -4.21 -15.78 9.58
N LYS A 341 -4.06 -16.25 10.82
CA LYS A 341 -5.15 -16.83 11.61
C LYS A 341 -5.79 -15.86 12.62
N ASN A 342 -5.24 -14.66 12.75
CA ASN A 342 -5.69 -13.63 13.69
C ASN A 342 -5.92 -12.29 12.99
N LYS A 343 -6.81 -11.46 13.54
CA LYS A 343 -7.05 -10.10 13.04
C LYS A 343 -5.80 -9.24 13.25
N ALA A 344 -5.41 -8.50 12.23
CA ALA A 344 -4.28 -7.59 12.28
C ALA A 344 -4.68 -6.15 12.62
N LEU A 345 -5.96 -5.79 12.49
CA LEU A 345 -6.44 -4.41 12.71
C LEU A 345 -7.29 -4.24 13.99
N ALA A 346 -7.22 -5.20 14.91
CA ALA A 346 -7.92 -5.11 16.19
C ALA A 346 -7.20 -4.14 17.13
N TYR A 347 -7.97 -3.26 17.77
CA TYR A 347 -7.46 -2.38 18.82
C TYR A 347 -7.54 -3.06 20.19
N SER A 348 -6.69 -2.61 21.10
CA SER A 348 -6.77 -2.92 22.53
C SER A 348 -6.65 -1.62 23.32
N PRO A 349 -7.46 -1.43 24.37
CA PRO A 349 -7.43 -0.22 25.19
C PRO A 349 -6.26 -0.25 26.18
N PHE A 350 -5.62 0.89 26.38
CA PHE A 350 -4.57 1.12 27.37
C PHE A 350 -4.77 2.45 28.07
N LYS A 351 -4.59 2.49 29.39
CA LYS A 351 -4.55 3.71 30.19
C LYS A 351 -3.16 4.30 30.20
N ILE A 352 -3.10 5.63 30.15
CA ILE A 352 -1.87 6.39 30.40
C ILE A 352 -1.60 6.36 31.90
N ILE A 353 -0.56 5.63 32.33
CA ILE A 353 -0.18 5.59 33.76
C ILE A 353 0.81 6.69 34.12
N GLN A 354 1.55 7.20 33.14
CA GLN A 354 2.48 8.31 33.33
C GLN A 354 2.57 9.14 32.06
N LYS A 355 2.57 10.47 32.21
CA LYS A 355 2.86 11.43 31.14
C LYS A 355 4.00 12.34 31.54
N GLU A 356 5.14 12.16 30.90
CA GLU A 356 6.32 13.01 31.10
C GLU A 356 6.45 14.02 29.95
N LYS A 357 6.69 15.30 30.28
CA LYS A 357 6.98 16.34 29.29
C LYS A 357 8.50 16.54 29.20
N LEU A 358 9.10 16.11 28.09
CA LEU A 358 10.54 16.31 27.84
C LEU A 358 10.83 17.71 27.29
N SER A 359 9.94 18.24 26.46
CA SER A 359 10.02 19.61 25.93
C SER A 359 8.63 20.13 25.54
N GLU A 360 8.53 21.35 25.01
CA GLU A 360 7.26 21.88 24.50
C GLU A 360 6.62 21.01 23.40
N ASP A 361 7.47 20.31 22.65
CA ASP A 361 7.07 19.52 21.48
C ASP A 361 7.26 18.01 21.67
N ILE A 362 7.70 17.54 22.84
CA ILE A 362 7.94 16.11 23.09
C ILE A 362 7.36 15.69 24.45
N ILE A 363 6.54 14.64 24.41
CA ILE A 363 6.05 13.94 25.60
C ILE A 363 6.37 12.44 25.52
N ILE A 364 6.50 11.80 26.68
CA ILE A 364 6.53 10.35 26.82
C ILE A 364 5.23 9.91 27.47
N PHE A 365 4.56 8.94 26.85
CA PHE A 365 3.49 8.18 27.48
C PHE A 365 4.02 6.85 27.96
N VAL A 366 3.68 6.49 29.19
CA VAL A 366 3.80 5.13 29.71
C VAL A 366 2.38 4.56 29.83
N LEU A 367 2.16 3.37 29.28
CA LEU A 367 0.86 2.71 29.21
C LEU A 367 0.78 1.53 30.19
N ASP A 368 -0.43 1.20 30.67
CA ASP A 368 -0.68 0.03 31.52
C ASP A 368 -0.62 -1.29 30.74
N GLY A 369 0.60 -1.77 30.47
CA GLY A 369 0.77 -3.11 29.94
C GLY A 369 2.11 -3.32 29.27
N SER A 370 2.19 -4.45 28.58
CA SER A 370 3.37 -4.87 27.82
C SER A 370 2.99 -5.27 26.40
N CYS A 371 3.89 -5.05 25.44
CA CYS A 371 3.77 -5.58 24.09
C CYS A 371 5.05 -6.31 23.74
N LYS A 372 4.91 -7.53 23.21
CA LYS A 372 6.03 -8.19 22.54
C LYS A 372 6.38 -7.36 21.31
N PHE A 373 7.57 -6.81 21.30
CA PHE A 373 7.99 -5.85 20.28
C PHE A 373 9.46 -6.06 19.98
N GLU A 374 9.80 -5.94 18.71
CA GLU A 374 11.16 -5.98 18.22
C GLU A 374 11.52 -4.67 17.54
N ALA A 375 12.78 -4.25 17.66
CA ALA A 375 13.31 -3.11 16.91
C ALA A 375 12.90 -3.21 15.43
N GLY A 376 12.49 -2.10 14.82
CA GLY A 376 12.01 -2.06 13.44
C GLY A 376 10.50 -2.33 13.28
N GLN A 377 9.81 -2.72 14.34
CA GLN A 377 8.36 -2.73 14.39
C GLN A 377 7.80 -1.39 14.86
N PHE A 378 6.49 -1.20 14.70
CA PHE A 378 5.76 -0.04 15.22
C PHE A 378 4.31 -0.41 15.51
N VAL A 379 3.62 0.40 16.31
CA VAL A 379 2.19 0.25 16.64
C VAL A 379 1.41 1.42 16.08
N PHE A 380 0.10 1.29 15.93
CA PHE A 380 -0.78 2.45 15.73
C PHE A 380 -1.44 2.81 17.04
N LEU A 381 -1.41 4.10 17.39
CA LEU A 381 -2.29 4.66 18.40
C LEU A 381 -3.51 5.29 17.72
N TRP A 382 -4.69 5.02 18.27
CA TRP A 382 -5.98 5.51 17.81
C TRP A 382 -6.69 6.28 18.92
N LEU A 383 -7.23 7.44 18.54
CA LEU A 383 -8.13 8.25 19.35
C LEU A 383 -9.47 8.31 18.61
N PRO A 384 -10.55 7.76 19.19
CA PRO A 384 -11.86 7.77 18.56
C PRO A 384 -12.29 9.17 18.13
N GLY A 385 -12.73 9.32 16.87
CA GLY A 385 -13.17 10.59 16.29
C GLY A 385 -12.05 11.60 15.95
N ILE A 386 -10.78 11.29 16.24
CA ILE A 386 -9.63 12.14 15.90
C ILE A 386 -8.77 11.52 14.80
N GLY A 387 -8.50 10.21 14.89
CA GLY A 387 -7.76 9.45 13.88
C GLY A 387 -6.78 8.45 14.49
N GLU A 388 -5.84 7.96 13.69
CA GLU A 388 -4.74 7.11 14.15
C GLU A 388 -3.41 7.50 13.50
N LYS A 389 -2.29 7.21 14.19
CA LYS A 389 -0.93 7.35 13.63
C LYS A 389 0.01 6.24 14.12
N PRO A 390 1.02 5.87 13.31
CA PRO A 390 2.04 4.92 13.70
C PRO A 390 3.06 5.56 14.67
N PHE A 391 3.53 4.77 15.64
CA PHE A 391 4.56 5.14 16.62
C PHE A 391 5.46 3.94 16.91
N SER A 392 6.76 4.20 17.06
CA SER A 392 7.71 3.21 17.58
C SER A 392 7.60 3.13 19.11
N LEU A 393 7.78 1.94 19.68
CA LEU A 393 7.90 1.79 21.13
C LEU A 393 9.32 2.15 21.57
N ALA A 394 9.44 2.85 22.70
CA ALA A 394 10.70 3.12 23.38
C ALA A 394 11.04 2.01 24.39
N GLU A 395 10.07 1.58 25.19
CA GLU A 395 10.15 0.44 26.11
C GLU A 395 8.99 -0.53 25.88
N THR A 396 9.17 -1.80 26.27
CA THR A 396 8.17 -2.86 26.07
C THR A 396 7.44 -3.28 27.34
N ASN A 397 7.99 -2.97 28.53
CA ASN A 397 7.38 -3.30 29.81
C ASN A 397 7.87 -2.36 30.96
N PRO A 398 7.03 -1.45 31.47
CA PRO A 398 5.76 -1.03 30.86
C PRO A 398 6.02 -0.40 29.49
N MET A 399 5.04 -0.48 28.59
CA MET A 399 5.20 0.13 27.26
C MET A 399 5.32 1.63 27.37
N SER A 400 6.28 2.20 26.64
CA SER A 400 6.39 3.65 26.51
C SER A 400 6.55 4.10 25.07
N LEU A 401 6.00 5.28 24.75
CA LEU A 401 6.04 5.89 23.43
C LEU A 401 6.47 7.34 23.53
N ILE A 402 7.38 7.74 22.63
CA ILE A 402 7.80 9.14 22.48
C ILE A 402 6.93 9.77 21.40
N ILE A 403 6.22 10.84 21.78
CA ILE A 403 5.27 11.53 20.91
C ILE A 403 5.80 12.93 20.66
N LYS A 404 6.12 13.22 19.39
CA LYS A 404 6.43 14.58 18.92
C LYS A 404 5.16 15.29 18.48
N ARG A 405 4.97 16.53 18.94
CA ARG A 405 3.86 17.40 18.54
C ARG A 405 3.96 17.76 17.06
N ARG A 406 3.00 17.28 16.27
CA ARG A 406 2.88 17.49 14.82
C ARG A 406 1.46 17.18 14.32
N GLY A 407 0.69 18.23 14.07
CA GLY A 407 -0.63 18.14 13.45
C GLY A 407 -1.73 17.61 14.39
N VAL A 408 -2.95 17.53 13.85
CA VAL A 408 -4.19 17.39 14.64
C VAL A 408 -4.19 16.19 15.59
N PHE A 409 -3.65 15.05 15.18
CA PHE A 409 -3.67 13.82 16.00
C PHE A 409 -2.79 13.95 17.25
N THR A 410 -1.54 14.37 17.10
CA THR A 410 -0.61 14.48 18.23
C THR A 410 -0.95 15.69 19.11
N GLU A 411 -1.51 16.78 18.56
CA GLU A 411 -2.07 17.86 19.38
C GLU A 411 -3.19 17.37 20.32
N ALA A 412 -4.01 16.43 19.87
CA ALA A 412 -5.00 15.79 20.74
C ALA A 412 -4.33 14.92 21.81
N MET A 413 -3.31 14.15 21.45
CA MET A 413 -2.52 13.35 22.41
C MET A 413 -1.90 14.24 23.49
N PHE A 414 -1.37 15.42 23.15
CA PHE A 414 -0.81 16.37 24.12
C PHE A 414 -1.82 16.90 25.14
N LYS A 415 -3.12 16.83 24.85
CA LYS A 415 -4.19 17.25 25.77
C LYS A 415 -4.61 16.15 26.74
N LEU A 416 -4.26 14.88 26.47
CA LEU A 416 -4.62 13.76 27.31
C LEU A 416 -3.90 13.82 28.67
N LYS A 417 -4.55 13.27 29.70
CA LYS A 417 -4.09 13.19 31.08
C LYS A 417 -3.87 11.73 31.48
N GLU A 418 -3.11 11.55 32.56
CA GLU A 418 -2.99 10.26 33.21
C GLU A 418 -4.37 9.73 33.61
N GLY A 419 -4.57 8.42 33.47
CA GLY A 419 -5.84 7.72 33.64
C GLY A 419 -6.72 7.65 32.39
N GLU A 420 -6.49 8.49 31.37
CA GLU A 420 -7.25 8.43 30.11
C GLU A 420 -6.80 7.27 29.22
N THR A 421 -7.72 6.81 28.37
CA THR A 421 -7.51 5.64 27.51
C THR A 421 -7.08 6.03 26.10
N VAL A 422 -6.06 5.35 25.61
CA VAL A 422 -5.65 5.31 24.20
C VAL A 422 -5.83 3.89 23.67
N TYR A 423 -6.13 3.76 22.38
CA TYR A 423 -6.34 2.46 21.76
C TYR A 423 -5.14 2.13 20.88
N MET A 424 -4.66 0.90 20.94
CA MET A 424 -3.47 0.48 20.21
C MET A 424 -3.73 -0.75 19.36
N ARG A 425 -3.19 -0.79 18.14
CA ARG A 425 -3.14 -2.00 17.29
C ARG A 425 -1.71 -2.24 16.79
N GLY A 426 -1.38 -3.51 16.51
CA GLY A 426 -0.05 -3.94 16.11
C GLY A 426 0.56 -4.96 17.07
N PRO A 427 1.89 -5.16 17.06
CA PRO A 427 2.88 -4.44 16.24
C PRO A 427 2.81 -4.79 14.75
N TYR A 428 3.34 -3.90 13.91
CA TYR A 428 3.48 -4.06 12.46
C TYR A 428 4.94 -4.06 12.04
N GLY A 429 5.22 -4.66 10.89
CA GLY A 429 6.58 -4.90 10.41
C GLY A 429 7.21 -6.14 11.04
N LYS A 430 8.36 -6.53 10.48
CA LYS A 430 9.23 -7.57 11.06
C LYS A 430 10.29 -6.90 11.92
N GLY A 431 10.70 -7.59 12.98
CA GLY A 431 11.87 -7.16 13.75
C GLY A 431 13.12 -7.12 12.87
N VAL A 432 14.06 -6.24 13.20
CA VAL A 432 15.34 -6.16 12.50
C VAL A 432 16.05 -7.51 12.60
N GLN A 433 16.29 -8.13 11.45
CA GLN A 433 17.17 -9.30 11.37
C GLN A 433 18.62 -8.81 11.41
N LEU A 434 19.18 -8.78 12.61
CA LEU A 434 20.55 -8.34 12.84
C LEU A 434 21.52 -9.37 12.27
N ALA A 435 22.29 -8.96 11.27
CA ALA A 435 23.41 -9.75 10.77
C ALA A 435 24.44 -9.91 11.89
N LYS A 436 24.90 -11.15 12.14
CA LYS A 436 26.02 -11.39 13.06
C LYS A 436 27.22 -10.57 12.61
N THR A 437 27.71 -9.71 13.50
CA THR A 437 28.82 -8.81 13.22
C THR A 437 29.69 -8.60 14.45
N LYS A 438 31.00 -8.46 14.24
CA LYS A 438 31.92 -8.07 15.32
C LYS A 438 31.79 -6.60 15.66
N ASN A 439 31.57 -5.76 14.65
CA ASN A 439 31.51 -4.31 14.79
C ASN A 439 30.19 -3.78 14.19
N ALA A 440 29.51 -2.90 14.93
CA ALA A 440 28.34 -2.19 14.45
C ALA A 440 28.48 -0.67 14.65
N LEU A 441 28.01 0.09 13.67
CA LEU A 441 27.96 1.54 13.70
C LEU A 441 26.49 1.99 13.73
N LEU A 442 26.09 2.69 14.79
CA LEU A 442 24.78 3.31 14.92
C LEU A 442 24.92 4.81 14.65
N VAL A 443 24.23 5.32 13.64
CA VAL A 443 24.25 6.75 13.31
C VAL A 443 22.82 7.29 13.34
N ALA A 444 22.53 8.21 14.25
CA ALA A 444 21.21 8.80 14.40
C ALA A 444 21.19 10.32 14.24
N GLY A 445 20.09 10.84 13.72
CA GLY A 445 19.77 12.27 13.72
C GLY A 445 18.30 12.52 14.08
N GLY A 446 18.04 13.60 14.82
CA GLY A 446 16.68 14.02 15.20
C GLY A 446 15.99 13.06 16.19
N THR A 447 14.67 12.93 16.11
CA THR A 447 13.88 12.10 17.03
C THR A 447 14.05 10.60 16.84
N GLY A 448 14.74 10.18 15.78
CA GLY A 448 15.06 8.78 15.51
C GLY A 448 15.96 8.12 16.56
N ILE A 449 16.56 8.89 17.48
CA ILE A 449 17.33 8.35 18.61
C ILE A 449 16.55 7.32 19.46
N ALA A 450 15.22 7.46 19.52
CA ALA A 450 14.33 6.62 20.31
C ALA A 450 14.43 5.11 20.04
N VAL A 451 14.74 4.71 18.81
CA VAL A 451 14.82 3.29 18.42
C VAL A 451 16.18 2.66 18.70
N LEU A 452 17.23 3.46 18.91
CA LEU A 452 18.60 2.95 19.07
C LEU A 452 18.81 2.08 20.31
N PRO A 453 18.25 2.36 21.51
CA PRO A 453 18.53 1.55 22.69
C PRO A 453 18.18 0.07 22.50
N SER A 454 16.99 -0.22 21.96
CA SER A 454 16.53 -1.58 21.70
C SER A 454 17.39 -2.31 20.66
N LEU A 455 17.93 -1.57 19.69
CA LEU A 455 18.85 -2.09 18.67
C LEU A 455 20.24 -2.37 19.26
N ALA A 456 20.75 -1.45 20.07
CA ALA A 456 22.06 -1.55 20.73
C ALA A 456 22.09 -2.71 21.73
N GLU A 457 21.02 -2.91 22.49
CA GLU A 457 20.85 -4.04 23.42
C GLU A 457 21.00 -5.38 22.69
N LYS A 458 20.22 -5.60 21.62
CA LYS A 458 20.29 -6.84 20.83
C LYS A 458 21.65 -7.06 20.16
N LEU A 459 22.33 -6.00 19.73
CA LEU A 459 23.70 -6.12 19.20
C LEU A 459 24.69 -6.49 20.32
N LYS A 460 24.51 -5.93 21.52
CA LYS A 460 25.35 -6.23 22.68
C LYS A 460 25.22 -7.69 23.11
N GLU A 461 23.99 -8.24 23.09
CA GLU A 461 23.73 -9.66 23.35
C GLU A 461 24.47 -10.60 22.37
N GLN A 462 24.77 -10.13 21.15
CA GLN A 462 25.57 -10.87 20.17
C GLN A 462 27.09 -10.77 20.41
N GLY A 463 27.53 -9.99 21.41
CA GLY A 463 28.94 -9.68 21.63
C GLY A 463 29.51 -8.67 20.64
N THR A 464 28.65 -7.90 19.95
CA THR A 464 29.08 -6.88 18.99
C THR A 464 29.66 -5.66 19.70
N ASN A 465 30.77 -5.16 19.19
CA ASN A 465 31.34 -3.86 19.56
C ASN A 465 30.57 -2.73 18.85
N ILE A 466 30.08 -1.76 19.61
CA ILE A 466 29.12 -0.76 19.13
C ILE A 466 29.77 0.63 19.16
N PHE A 467 29.68 1.34 18.02
CA PHE A 467 30.04 2.73 17.87
C PHE A 467 28.77 3.54 17.60
N THR A 468 28.46 4.50 18.46
CA THR A 468 27.23 5.31 18.36
C THR A 468 27.57 6.77 18.09
N TYR A 469 27.01 7.32 17.02
CA TYR A 469 27.14 8.71 16.59
C TYR A 469 25.77 9.37 16.50
N ILE A 470 25.57 10.47 17.22
CA ILE A 470 24.29 11.16 17.31
C ILE A 470 24.43 12.62 16.89
N GLY A 471 23.59 13.05 15.96
CA GLY A 471 23.42 14.45 15.58
C GLY A 471 22.22 15.09 16.31
N THR A 472 22.46 16.19 17.02
CA THR A 472 21.42 16.97 17.71
C THR A 472 21.32 18.39 17.15
N SER A 473 20.15 19.01 17.23
CA SER A 473 19.97 20.41 16.80
C SER A 473 20.57 21.41 17.78
N GLU A 474 20.65 21.05 19.06
CA GLU A 474 21.16 21.89 20.14
C GLU A 474 22.45 21.30 20.72
N ASP A 475 23.35 22.19 21.16
CA ASP A 475 24.49 21.83 21.98
C ASP A 475 24.00 21.53 23.39
N THR A 476 23.94 20.24 23.73
CA THR A 476 23.54 19.81 25.07
C THR A 476 24.61 20.14 26.11
N GLY A 477 25.77 20.71 25.72
CA GLY A 477 26.68 21.42 26.62
C GLY A 477 27.20 20.60 27.80
N GLY A 478 27.32 19.27 27.66
CA GLY A 478 27.67 18.39 28.78
C GLY A 478 26.62 18.33 29.89
N GLY A 479 25.38 18.75 29.62
CA GLY A 479 24.22 18.55 30.49
C GLY A 479 23.95 17.07 30.74
N SER A 480 23.17 16.78 31.80
CA SER A 480 22.78 15.41 32.16
C SER A 480 22.14 14.73 30.95
N LEU A 481 22.82 13.69 30.45
CA LEU A 481 22.32 12.82 29.38
C LEU A 481 20.88 12.42 29.71
N ASN A 482 19.97 12.50 28.75
CA ASN A 482 18.63 11.97 28.99
C ASN A 482 18.67 10.44 29.13
N SER A 483 17.59 9.83 29.61
CA SER A 483 17.54 8.39 29.90
C SER A 483 17.91 7.51 28.69
N ILE A 484 17.61 7.95 27.47
CA ILE A 484 17.94 7.25 26.22
C ILE A 484 19.44 7.31 25.96
N GLU A 485 20.04 8.49 26.08
CA GLU A 485 21.47 8.69 25.85
C GLU A 485 22.32 7.95 26.90
N GLN A 486 21.90 7.96 28.17
CA GLN A 486 22.55 7.19 29.24
C GLN A 486 22.59 5.70 28.92
N LYS A 487 21.48 5.14 28.41
CA LYS A 487 21.44 3.75 27.95
C LYS A 487 22.41 3.51 26.81
N LEU A 488 22.46 4.39 25.81
CA LEU A 488 23.36 4.23 24.65
C LEU A 488 24.84 4.26 25.03
N VAL A 489 25.23 5.12 25.98
CA VAL A 489 26.59 5.16 26.53
C VAL A 489 26.97 3.83 27.20
N SER A 490 26.02 3.14 27.82
CA SER A 490 26.29 1.85 28.48
C SER A 490 26.65 0.71 27.52
N TYR A 491 26.31 0.83 26.23
CA TYR A 491 26.49 -0.26 25.26
C TYR A 491 27.85 -0.24 24.55
N GLY A 492 28.53 0.90 24.47
CA GLY A 492 29.82 1.02 23.79
C GLY A 492 30.28 2.46 23.59
N ASN A 493 31.02 2.70 22.51
CA ASN A 493 31.52 4.03 22.18
C ASN A 493 30.34 4.95 21.83
N TYR A 494 30.35 6.17 22.36
CA TYR A 494 29.28 7.14 22.18
C TYR A 494 29.85 8.52 21.86
N LYS A 495 29.31 9.17 20.83
CA LYS A 495 29.67 10.52 20.41
C LYS A 495 28.43 11.29 19.97
N CYS A 496 28.09 12.34 20.72
CA CYS A 496 27.03 13.27 20.37
C CYS A 496 27.64 14.56 19.80
N VAL A 497 27.10 15.04 18.68
CA VAL A 497 27.59 16.21 17.95
C VAL A 497 26.41 17.11 17.61
N ALA A 498 26.37 18.29 18.22
CA ALA A 498 25.40 19.32 17.86
C ALA A 498 25.67 19.88 16.46
N ASP A 499 24.61 20.17 15.71
CA ASP A 499 24.67 20.70 14.35
C ASP A 499 25.32 22.09 14.32
N ASN A 500 25.07 22.95 15.32
CA ASN A 500 25.63 24.32 15.42
C ASN A 500 25.47 25.13 14.11
N GLY A 501 24.30 25.03 13.48
CA GLY A 501 24.01 25.67 12.19
C GLY A 501 24.59 24.96 10.96
N CYS A 502 25.32 23.85 11.13
CA CYS A 502 25.79 22.98 10.07
C CYS A 502 25.00 21.64 10.10
N PRO A 503 23.98 21.47 9.25
CA PRO A 503 23.17 20.27 9.25
C PRO A 503 24.00 19.00 9.04
N ALA A 504 23.76 17.97 9.86
CA ALA A 504 24.44 16.69 9.81
C ALA A 504 25.95 16.78 10.13
N ARG A 505 26.37 17.72 10.99
CA ARG A 505 27.78 17.89 11.41
C ARG A 505 28.40 16.63 11.99
N VAL A 506 27.57 15.78 12.61
CA VAL A 506 27.97 14.44 13.09
C VAL A 506 28.66 13.59 12.01
N LEU A 507 28.27 13.73 10.74
CA LEU A 507 28.85 12.96 9.64
C LEU A 507 30.29 13.40 9.32
N GLN A 508 30.62 14.68 9.49
CA GLN A 508 32.01 15.16 9.36
C GLN A 508 32.90 14.59 10.47
N SER A 509 32.33 14.50 11.68
CA SER A 509 33.04 13.87 12.79
C SER A 509 33.26 12.38 12.56
N LEU A 510 32.29 11.70 11.95
CA LEU A 510 32.39 10.28 11.60
C LEU A 510 33.46 10.07 10.52
N GLU A 511 33.44 10.88 9.46
CA GLU A 511 34.45 10.87 8.39
C GLU A 511 35.87 11.06 8.95
N LYS A 512 36.04 12.00 9.88
CA LYS A 512 37.31 12.20 10.58
C LYS A 512 37.76 10.94 11.31
N ASP A 513 36.88 10.31 12.09
CA ASP A 513 37.23 9.11 12.86
C ASP A 513 37.55 7.89 11.95
N PHE A 514 36.94 7.80 10.75
CA PHE A 514 37.34 6.85 9.72
C PHE A 514 38.75 7.17 9.17
N SER A 515 39.03 8.43 8.86
CA SER A 515 40.35 8.86 8.33
C SER A 515 41.50 8.63 9.33
N GLU A 516 41.18 8.70 10.63
CA GLU A 516 42.13 8.46 11.73
C GLU A 516 42.22 6.97 12.14
N ASN A 517 41.61 6.05 11.37
CA ASN A 517 41.58 4.60 11.64
C ASN A 517 41.04 4.22 13.03
N LYS A 518 40.14 5.03 13.62
CA LYS A 518 39.49 4.70 14.90
C LYS A 518 38.40 3.64 14.76
N ILE A 519 37.89 3.45 13.55
CA ILE A 519 36.95 2.39 13.19
C ILE A 519 37.69 1.45 12.23
N SER A 520 37.97 0.22 12.66
CA SER A 520 38.68 -0.80 11.90
C SER A 520 37.71 -1.81 11.28
N GLU A 521 38.24 -2.75 10.48
CA GLU A 521 37.48 -3.86 9.86
C GLU A 521 36.27 -3.39 9.03
N ILE A 522 36.44 -2.31 8.26
CA ILE A 522 35.37 -1.62 7.50
C ILE A 522 34.51 -2.57 6.64
N LYS A 523 35.11 -3.61 6.05
CA LYS A 523 34.39 -4.59 5.22
C LYS A 523 33.43 -5.50 6.02
N GLU A 524 33.68 -5.65 7.32
CA GLU A 524 32.82 -6.42 8.25
C GLU A 524 31.88 -5.51 9.06
N LEU A 525 32.07 -4.18 9.01
CA LEU A 525 31.25 -3.21 9.71
C LEU A 525 29.80 -3.23 9.22
N THR A 526 28.85 -3.34 10.15
CA THR A 526 27.42 -3.25 9.87
C THR A 526 26.87 -1.94 10.40
N CYS A 527 26.25 -1.14 9.53
CA CYS A 527 25.84 0.23 9.84
C CYS A 527 24.32 0.33 9.88
N TYR A 528 23.79 0.98 10.92
CA TYR A 528 22.38 1.27 11.10
C TYR A 528 22.18 2.77 11.15
N LEU A 529 21.46 3.29 10.16
CA LEU A 529 21.24 4.71 9.95
C LEU A 529 19.80 5.05 10.32
N VAL A 530 19.62 6.05 11.17
CA VAL A 530 18.32 6.45 11.67
C VAL A 530 18.18 7.96 11.61
N GLY A 531 17.03 8.46 11.14
CA GLY A 531 16.72 9.88 11.12
C GLY A 531 16.04 10.31 9.83
N PRO A 532 16.07 11.61 9.49
CA PRO A 532 15.51 12.11 8.25
C PRO A 532 16.10 11.41 7.02
N MET A 533 15.28 11.14 5.99
CA MET A 533 15.75 10.40 4.80
C MET A 533 16.98 11.05 4.14
N ILE A 534 17.03 12.38 4.06
CA ILE A 534 18.19 13.10 3.51
C ILE A 534 19.46 12.90 4.34
N PHE A 535 19.32 12.80 5.67
CA PHE A 535 20.44 12.52 6.58
C PHE A 535 20.95 11.09 6.36
N MET A 536 20.04 10.11 6.37
CA MET A 536 20.38 8.70 6.15
C MET A 536 21.03 8.48 4.78
N ARG A 537 20.56 9.17 3.73
CA ARG A 537 21.18 9.11 2.40
C ARG A 537 22.63 9.61 2.43
N LYS A 538 22.87 10.81 2.95
CA LYS A 538 24.23 11.37 3.05
C LYS A 538 25.15 10.50 3.88
N ALA A 539 24.64 9.95 4.99
CA ALA A 539 25.38 9.01 5.82
C ALA A 539 25.73 7.72 5.06
N ALA A 540 24.80 7.17 4.28
CA ALA A 540 25.06 5.99 3.45
C ALA A 540 26.10 6.29 2.34
N GLU A 541 25.99 7.43 1.66
CA GLU A 541 26.96 7.86 0.64
C GLU A 541 28.37 8.02 1.23
N LEU A 542 28.48 8.63 2.41
CA LEU A 542 29.74 8.71 3.15
C LEU A 542 30.31 7.32 3.48
N LEU A 543 29.48 6.43 4.03
CA LEU A 543 29.92 5.08 4.39
C LEU A 543 30.40 4.27 3.18
N LEU A 544 29.73 4.41 2.04
CA LEU A 544 30.19 3.81 0.77
C LEU A 544 31.55 4.39 0.34
N ALA A 545 31.74 5.71 0.45
CA ALA A 545 33.01 6.36 0.15
C ALA A 545 34.14 5.90 1.08
N CYS A 546 33.82 5.60 2.35
CA CYS A 546 34.75 5.00 3.31
C CYS A 546 35.00 3.50 3.08
N GLY A 547 34.30 2.84 2.15
CA GLY A 547 34.51 1.44 1.77
C GLY A 547 33.59 0.42 2.47
N VAL A 548 32.54 0.87 3.16
CA VAL A 548 31.51 -0.03 3.71
C VAL A 548 30.70 -0.65 2.56
N ILE A 549 30.38 -1.94 2.67
CA ILE A 549 29.60 -2.65 1.65
C ILE A 549 28.11 -2.28 1.79
N GLY A 550 27.44 -1.90 0.70
CA GLY A 550 26.03 -1.49 0.73
C GLY A 550 25.06 -2.51 1.35
N ALA A 551 25.33 -3.81 1.20
CA ALA A 551 24.57 -4.90 1.84
C ALA A 551 24.64 -4.91 3.38
N ARG A 552 25.57 -4.14 3.97
CA ARG A 552 25.76 -3.98 5.42
C ARG A 552 25.28 -2.62 5.94
N ILE A 553 24.66 -1.80 5.09
CA ILE A 553 24.08 -0.51 5.49
C ILE A 553 22.57 -0.68 5.57
N PHE A 554 21.99 -0.44 6.74
CA PHE A 554 20.57 -0.51 7.01
C PHE A 554 20.02 0.88 7.29
N LEU A 555 18.92 1.25 6.65
CA LEU A 555 18.22 2.52 6.84
C LEU A 555 16.92 2.27 7.60
N SER A 556 16.67 3.02 8.68
CA SER A 556 15.37 3.02 9.36
C SER A 556 14.39 3.95 8.65
N LEU A 557 13.68 3.42 7.66
CA LEU A 557 12.73 4.14 6.83
C LEU A 557 11.36 4.27 7.51
N GLU A 558 11.08 5.45 8.05
CA GLU A 558 9.75 5.84 8.52
C GLU A 558 8.88 6.32 7.37
N MET A 559 8.32 5.38 6.62
CA MET A 559 7.41 5.68 5.50
C MET A 559 6.02 6.07 5.99
N ASN A 560 5.32 6.91 5.22
CA ASN A 560 3.91 7.19 5.47
C ASN A 560 3.11 5.87 5.50
N THR A 561 2.42 5.59 6.59
CA THR A 561 1.75 4.31 6.79
C THR A 561 0.31 4.54 7.24
N MET A 562 -0.65 4.03 6.45
CA MET A 562 -2.08 4.19 6.72
C MET A 562 -2.76 2.87 7.11
N CYS A 563 -2.60 1.79 6.33
CA CYS A 563 -3.33 0.55 6.61
C CYS A 563 -2.65 -0.41 7.60
N GLY A 564 -1.33 -0.41 7.70
CA GLY A 564 -0.56 -1.39 8.50
C GLY A 564 -0.45 -2.80 7.89
N ILE A 565 -1.22 -3.12 6.84
CA ILE A 565 -1.28 -4.47 6.23
C ILE A 565 -0.89 -4.49 4.74
N GLY A 566 -0.22 -3.43 4.27
CA GLY A 566 0.36 -3.31 2.93
C GLY A 566 -0.60 -3.14 1.76
N ILE A 567 -1.92 -3.25 1.95
CA ILE A 567 -2.92 -3.10 0.88
C ILE A 567 -2.84 -1.73 0.20
N CYS A 568 -2.76 -0.63 0.96
CA CYS A 568 -2.81 0.72 0.38
C CYS A 568 -1.51 1.14 -0.35
N GLY A 569 -0.38 0.48 -0.06
CA GLY A 569 0.91 0.77 -0.67
C GLY A 569 1.56 2.12 -0.28
N GLU A 570 0.97 2.88 0.64
CA GLU A 570 1.54 4.17 1.10
C GLU A 570 2.92 4.02 1.71
N CYS A 571 3.12 2.94 2.48
CA CYS A 571 4.38 2.62 3.15
C CYS A 571 5.42 2.00 2.21
N ALA A 572 5.14 1.92 0.90
CA ALA A 572 6.06 1.33 -0.05
C ALA A 572 7.30 2.21 -0.21
N CYS A 573 8.47 1.61 -0.05
CA CYS A 573 9.74 2.13 -0.52
C CYS A 573 10.29 1.21 -1.61
N GLY A 574 10.21 1.66 -2.86
CA GLY A 574 10.38 0.76 -3.99
C GLY A 574 9.33 -0.35 -3.97
N ASN A 575 9.80 -1.61 -3.99
CA ASN A 575 8.94 -2.78 -3.84
C ASN A 575 8.76 -3.23 -2.39
N ILE A 576 9.35 -2.57 -1.39
CA ILE A 576 9.32 -3.01 0.02
C ILE A 576 8.18 -2.32 0.76
N LEU A 577 7.29 -3.07 1.40
CA LEU A 577 6.22 -2.54 2.23
C LEU A 577 6.67 -2.52 3.69
N THR A 578 7.10 -1.37 4.22
CA THR A 578 7.68 -1.30 5.58
C THR A 578 6.71 -1.76 6.68
N CYS A 579 5.40 -1.61 6.49
CA CYS A 579 4.41 -2.15 7.43
C CYS A 579 4.35 -3.68 7.50
N LYS A 580 4.90 -4.39 6.50
CA LYS A 580 5.05 -5.85 6.49
C LYS A 580 6.49 -6.27 6.78
N LYS A 581 7.47 -5.54 6.28
CA LYS A 581 8.89 -5.90 6.33
C LYS A 581 9.67 -5.31 7.49
N GLY A 582 9.08 -4.35 8.22
CA GLY A 582 9.80 -3.54 9.20
C GLY A 582 10.37 -2.27 8.59
N THR A 583 10.78 -1.34 9.44
CA THR A 583 11.32 -0.05 9.01
C THR A 583 12.80 -0.13 8.61
N PHE A 584 13.55 -1.11 9.09
CA PHE A 584 14.96 -1.28 8.71
C PHE A 584 15.08 -2.00 7.38
N VAL A 585 15.60 -1.29 6.38
CA VAL A 585 15.77 -1.76 5.00
C VAL A 585 17.22 -1.67 4.60
N ARG A 586 17.73 -2.71 3.90
CA ARG A 586 19.10 -2.69 3.39
C ARG A 586 19.24 -1.70 2.24
N PHE A 587 20.33 -0.92 2.26
CA PHE A 587 20.60 0.10 1.27
C PHE A 587 20.66 -0.45 -0.17
N ASP A 588 21.26 -1.62 -0.36
CA ASP A 588 21.42 -2.22 -1.70
C ASP A 588 20.10 -2.72 -2.32
N GLU A 589 19.10 -3.04 -1.50
CA GLU A 589 17.75 -3.42 -1.96
C GLU A 589 16.99 -2.23 -2.56
N ILE A 590 17.28 -1.02 -2.08
CA ILE A 590 16.54 0.20 -2.46
C ILE A 590 17.35 1.19 -3.27
N TYR A 591 18.68 1.05 -3.38
CA TYR A 591 19.55 1.99 -4.10
C TYR A 591 19.13 2.24 -5.56
N ARG A 592 18.48 1.25 -6.20
CA ARG A 592 18.00 1.36 -7.58
C ARG A 592 16.61 1.98 -7.71
N THR A 593 15.91 2.21 -6.61
CA THR A 593 14.53 2.72 -6.60
C THR A 593 14.50 4.21 -6.93
N ALA A 594 13.42 4.64 -7.57
CA ALA A 594 13.23 6.05 -7.87
C ALA A 594 13.08 6.89 -6.59
N GLU A 595 12.63 6.31 -5.47
CA GLU A 595 12.44 7.03 -4.21
C GLU A 595 13.76 7.54 -3.61
N LEU A 596 14.87 6.80 -3.68
CA LEU A 596 16.18 7.32 -3.24
C LEU A 596 16.77 8.36 -4.22
N LYS A 597 16.44 8.26 -5.51
CA LYS A 597 16.91 9.18 -6.57
C LYS A 597 16.10 10.47 -6.69
N LYS A 598 14.84 10.48 -6.21
CA LYS A 598 13.95 11.65 -6.17
C LYS A 598 14.20 12.56 -4.96
N LEU A 599 15.03 12.10 -4.03
CA LEU A 599 15.59 12.90 -2.93
C LEU A 599 16.84 13.65 -3.39
#